data_AF-A0A7J7CBR5-F1
#
_entry.id   AF-A0A7J7CBR5-F1
#
_cell.length_a   1.000
_cell.length_b   1.000
_cell.length_c   1.000
_cell.angle_alpha   90.00
_cell.angle_beta   90.00
_cell.angle_gamma   90.00
#
_symmetry.space_group_name_H-M   'P 1'
#
loop_
_entity.id
_entity.type
_entity.pdbx_description
1 polymer ?
#
loop_
_entity_poly.entity_id
_entity_poly.type
_entity_poly.pdbx_seq_one_letter_code
_entity_poly.pdbx_strand_id
1 'polypeptide(L)'
;MDRNPLVFLMILGFASLIFIRVYEEDSQEGLLLDGHYREQIRKMQAFKASSVRHDSVPSTSRSPNLAPTPQSAISPHVFRVTSYGADPTGETDSTEALMKAV
;
A
#
# COMPACT_ATOMS: atom_id res chain seq x y z
N MET A 1 43.89 4.15 -42.15
CA MET A 1 43.37 3.13 -41.21
C MET A 1 41.89 3.40 -41.10
N ASP A 2 41.13 2.75 -41.97
CA ASP A 2 39.70 3.00 -42.09
C ASP A 2 39.06 2.20 -40.96
N ARG A 3 38.83 2.88 -39.84
CA ARG A 3 38.39 2.22 -38.60
C ARG A 3 36.91 1.88 -38.75
N ASN A 4 36.62 0.63 -39.05
CA ASN A 4 35.25 0.11 -39.09
C ASN A 4 34.58 0.28 -37.71
N PRO A 5 33.60 1.19 -37.56
CA PRO A 5 32.99 1.47 -36.25
C PRO A 5 32.25 0.24 -35.70
N LEU A 6 31.80 -0.64 -36.59
CA LEU A 6 31.18 -1.92 -36.25
C LEU A 6 32.13 -2.83 -35.45
N VAL A 7 33.42 -2.84 -35.79
CA VAL A 7 34.42 -3.65 -35.09
C VAL A 7 34.63 -3.11 -33.67
N PHE A 8 34.65 -1.78 -33.51
CA PHE A 8 34.77 -1.16 -32.19
C PHE A 8 33.56 -1.45 -31.30
N LEU A 9 32.34 -1.39 -31.85
CA LEU A 9 31.11 -1.73 -31.11
C LEU A 9 31.10 -3.20 -30.67
N MET A 10 31.54 -4.11 -31.54
CA MET A 10 31.62 -5.52 -31.21
C MET A 10 32.62 -5.78 -30.07
N ILE A 11 33.80 -5.13 -30.12
CA ILE A 11 34.81 -5.25 -29.07
C ILE A 11 34.31 -4.66 -27.75
N LEU A 12 33.67 -3.48 -27.78
CA LEU A 12 33.14 -2.84 -26.58
C LEU A 12 32.03 -3.69 -25.93
N GLY A 13 31.10 -4.23 -26.72
CA GLY A 13 30.05 -5.10 -26.22
C GLY A 13 30.59 -6.40 -25.60
N PHE A 14 31.58 -7.02 -26.22
CA PHE A 14 32.19 -8.24 -25.69
C PHE A 14 32.99 -7.98 -24.40
N ALA A 15 33.70 -6.85 -24.32
CA ALA A 15 34.38 -6.43 -23.10
C ALA A 15 33.40 -6.22 -21.95
N SER A 16 32.23 -5.60 -22.19
CA SER A 16 31.19 -5.43 -21.16
C SER A 16 30.69 -6.75 -20.59
N LEU A 17 30.56 -7.80 -21.41
CA LEU A 17 30.14 -9.13 -20.93
C LEU A 17 31.20 -9.77 -20.03
N ILE A 18 32.48 -9.58 -20.33
CA ILE A 18 33.59 -10.06 -19.48
C ILE A 18 33.61 -9.30 -18.15
N PHE A 19 33.43 -7.97 -18.18
CA PHE A 19 33.36 -7.17 -16.95
C PHE A 19 32.18 -7.56 -16.05
N ILE A 20 31.02 -7.88 -16.62
CA ILE A 20 29.85 -8.34 -15.84
C ILE A 20 30.15 -9.68 -15.17
N ARG A 21 30.78 -10.62 -15.89
CA ARG A 21 31.15 -11.95 -15.35
C ARG A 21 32.19 -11.84 -14.24
N VAL A 22 33.21 -11.01 -14.41
CA VAL A 22 34.27 -10.81 -13.40
C VAL A 22 33.74 -10.09 -12.16
N TYR A 23 32.80 -9.14 -12.31
CA TYR A 23 32.14 -8.52 -11.15
C TYR A 23 31.17 -9.44 -10.41
N GLU A 24 30.67 -10.51 -11.02
CA GLU A 24 29.82 -11.50 -10.36
C GLU A 24 30.60 -12.35 -9.34
N GLU A 25 31.89 -12.59 -9.60
CA GLU A 25 32.74 -13.46 -8.78
C GLU A 25 33.41 -12.70 -7.61
N ASP A 26 33.64 -11.38 -7.75
CA ASP A 26 34.24 -10.54 -6.70
C ASP A 26 33.20 -9.82 -5.80
N SER A 27 31.92 -9.84 -6.15
CA SER A 27 30.87 -9.12 -5.39
C SER A 27 30.25 -9.99 -4.28
N GLN A 28 31.04 -10.30 -3.25
CA GLN A 28 30.54 -10.81 -1.96
C GLN A 28 29.57 -9.82 -1.26
N GLU A 29 29.30 -8.66 -1.85
CA GLU A 29 28.35 -7.65 -1.40
C GLU A 29 26.90 -7.89 -1.88
N GLY A 30 26.71 -8.73 -2.91
CA GLY A 30 25.37 -9.08 -3.41
C GLY A 30 24.52 -9.89 -2.41
N LEU A 31 25.17 -10.69 -1.56
CA LEU A 31 24.49 -11.51 -0.54
C LEU A 31 24.03 -10.70 0.69
N LEU A 32 24.78 -9.66 1.08
CA LEU A 32 24.38 -8.78 2.19
C LEU A 32 23.30 -7.79 1.80
N LEU A 33 23.34 -7.27 0.56
CA LEU A 33 22.33 -6.36 0.03
C LEU A 33 21.00 -7.09 -0.24
N ASP A 34 21.05 -8.34 -0.73
CA ASP A 34 19.87 -9.19 -0.93
C ASP A 34 19.14 -9.48 0.40
N GLY A 35 19.89 -9.77 1.47
CA GLY A 35 19.33 -9.94 2.81
C GLY A 35 18.63 -8.68 3.30
N HIS A 36 19.28 -7.52 3.17
CA HIS A 36 18.71 -6.24 3.62
C HIS A 36 17.47 -5.84 2.82
N TYR A 37 17.50 -6.00 1.50
CA TYR A 37 16.36 -5.75 0.61
C TYR A 37 15.18 -6.66 0.96
N ARG A 38 15.43 -7.96 1.14
CA ARG A 38 14.39 -8.93 1.52
C ARG A 38 13.76 -8.61 2.87
N GLU A 39 14.55 -8.19 3.86
CA GLU A 39 14.01 -7.76 5.15
C GLU A 39 13.16 -6.48 5.04
N GLN A 40 13.56 -5.51 4.20
CA GLN A 40 12.75 -4.32 3.95
C GLN A 40 11.42 -4.65 3.28
N ILE A 41 11.43 -5.54 2.27
CA ILE A 41 10.22 -6.02 1.60
C ILE A 41 9.30 -6.75 2.59
N ARG A 42 9.87 -7.61 3.47
CA ARG A 42 9.09 -8.32 4.49
C ARG A 42 8.45 -7.36 5.50
N LYS A 43 9.17 -6.34 5.96
CA LYS A 43 8.63 -5.31 6.88
C LYS A 43 7.50 -4.51 6.23
N MET A 44 7.66 -4.11 4.97
CA MET A 44 6.61 -3.41 4.23
C MET A 44 5.35 -4.28 4.05
N GLN A 45 5.52 -5.57 3.75
CA GLN A 45 4.40 -6.51 3.65
C GLN A 45 3.68 -6.71 4.99
N ALA A 46 4.41 -6.82 6.10
CA ALA A 46 3.83 -6.93 7.43
C ALA A 46 3.03 -5.66 7.82
N PHE A 47 3.55 -4.48 7.50
CA PHE A 47 2.84 -3.21 7.72
C PHE A 47 1.54 -3.13 6.90
N LYS A 48 1.59 -3.50 5.61
CA LYS A 48 0.39 -3.58 4.75
C LYS A 48 -0.65 -4.58 5.30
N ALA A 49 -0.21 -5.76 5.75
CA ALA A 49 -1.11 -6.76 6.30
C ALA A 49 -1.78 -6.30 7.62
N SER A 50 -1.06 -5.54 8.46
CA SER A 50 -1.64 -4.94 9.67
C SER A 50 -2.72 -3.91 9.36
N SER A 51 -2.55 -3.14 8.27
CA SER A 51 -3.56 -2.17 7.83
C SER A 51 -4.85 -2.87 7.37
N VAL A 52 -4.76 -4.03 6.71
CA VAL A 52 -5.92 -4.77 6.19
C VAL A 52 -6.69 -5.51 7.29
N ARG A 53 -6.05 -5.87 8.40
CA ARG A 53 -6.69 -6.63 9.48
C ARG A 53 -7.66 -5.80 10.33
N HIS A 54 -7.53 -4.47 10.34
CA HIS A 54 -8.49 -3.59 11.04
C HIS A 54 -9.81 -3.40 10.27
N ASP A 55 -9.83 -3.69 8.96
CA ASP A 55 -11.05 -3.60 8.14
C ASP A 55 -11.86 -4.92 8.12
N SER A 56 -11.31 -6.00 8.68
CA SER A 56 -11.98 -7.30 8.73
C SER A 56 -12.58 -7.57 10.12
N VAL A 57 -13.54 -6.74 10.52
CA VAL A 57 -14.42 -7.08 11.64
C VAL A 57 -15.37 -8.19 11.17
N PRO A 58 -15.47 -9.34 11.86
CA PRO A 58 -16.46 -10.35 11.52
C PRO A 58 -17.84 -9.71 11.70
N SER A 59 -18.59 -9.62 10.61
CA SER A 59 -19.99 -9.21 10.64
C SER A 59 -20.83 -10.32 11.30
N THR A 60 -20.74 -10.42 12.62
CA THR A 60 -21.67 -11.18 13.44
C THR A 60 -22.98 -10.41 13.51
N SER A 61 -23.89 -10.79 12.62
CA SER A 61 -25.34 -10.87 12.84
C SER A 61 -25.93 -10.02 13.98
N ARG A 62 -26.51 -8.88 13.61
CA ARG A 62 -27.85 -8.37 13.99
C ARG A 62 -28.28 -8.54 15.47
N SER A 63 -28.12 -7.47 16.25
CA SER A 63 -29.15 -6.94 17.18
C SER A 63 -28.73 -5.56 17.72
N PRO A 64 -29.39 -4.44 17.39
CA PRO A 64 -29.10 -3.16 18.03
C PRO A 64 -29.97 -3.05 19.29
N ASN A 65 -29.43 -3.48 20.43
CA ASN A 65 -29.97 -3.07 21.72
C ASN A 65 -29.47 -1.65 22.03
N LEU A 66 -30.41 -0.82 22.45
CA LEU A 66 -30.28 0.61 22.73
C LEU A 66 -29.31 0.88 23.89
N ALA A 67 -28.26 1.69 23.68
CA ALA A 67 -27.74 2.67 24.66
C ALA A 67 -26.51 3.42 24.10
N PRO A 68 -26.36 4.73 24.39
CA PRO A 68 -25.21 5.52 23.95
C PRO A 68 -24.06 5.36 24.96
N THR A 69 -22.96 4.73 24.54
CA THR A 69 -21.68 4.85 25.27
C THR A 69 -20.82 5.94 24.63
N PRO A 70 -20.37 6.96 25.38
CA PRO A 70 -19.45 7.97 24.87
C PRO A 70 -18.05 7.35 24.78
N GLN A 71 -17.76 6.69 23.66
CA GLN A 71 -16.42 6.19 23.40
C GLN A 71 -15.57 7.34 22.88
N SER A 72 -14.95 8.04 23.83
CA SER A 72 -13.72 8.80 23.63
C SER A 72 -12.60 7.81 23.29
N ALA A 73 -12.59 7.37 22.03
CA ALA A 73 -11.49 6.67 21.40
C ALA A 73 -11.23 7.42 20.10
N ILE A 74 -9.97 7.57 19.70
CA ILE A 74 -9.51 8.25 18.49
C ILE A 74 -9.88 7.40 17.26
N SER A 75 -11.18 7.17 17.08
CA SER A 75 -11.80 6.62 15.90
C SER A 75 -12.31 7.80 15.08
N PRO A 76 -12.18 7.79 13.74
CA PRO A 76 -12.84 8.78 12.92
C PRO A 76 -14.32 8.82 13.31
N HIS A 77 -14.81 9.99 13.68
CA HIS A 77 -16.20 10.17 14.08
C HIS A 77 -17.06 10.03 12.83
N VAL A 78 -17.64 8.85 12.61
CA VAL A 78 -18.49 8.59 11.45
C VAL A 78 -19.90 9.10 11.76
N PHE A 79 -20.18 10.33 11.34
CA PHE A 79 -21.52 10.90 11.41
C PHE A 79 -22.41 10.25 10.34
N ARG A 80 -23.37 9.43 10.76
CA ARG A 80 -24.38 8.85 9.87
C ARG A 80 -25.51 9.85 9.66
N VAL A 81 -25.65 10.36 8.44
CA VAL A 81 -26.66 11.39 8.09
C VAL A 81 -28.10 10.89 8.33
N THR A 82 -28.35 9.58 8.21
CA THR A 82 -29.66 8.97 8.53
C THR A 82 -30.03 9.14 10.01
N SER A 83 -29.06 9.25 10.91
CA SER A 83 -29.31 9.55 12.33
C SER A 83 -29.84 10.97 12.56
N TYR A 84 -29.69 11.84 11.55
CA TYR A 84 -30.17 13.23 11.55
C TYR A 84 -31.45 13.43 10.72
N GLY A 85 -32.07 12.32 10.28
CA GLY A 85 -33.33 12.35 9.53
C GLY A 85 -33.16 12.39 8.01
N ALA A 86 -31.96 12.09 7.48
CA ALA A 86 -31.81 11.94 6.03
C ALA A 86 -32.57 10.70 5.55
N ASP A 87 -33.27 10.89 4.43
CA ASP A 87 -34.01 9.84 3.76
C ASP A 87 -33.07 9.00 2.89
N PRO A 88 -32.89 7.70 3.20
CA PRO A 88 -32.00 6.83 2.46
C PRO A 88 -32.54 6.46 1.07
N THR A 89 -33.83 6.70 0.80
CA THR A 89 -34.45 6.39 -0.50
C THR A 89 -34.11 7.44 -1.57
N GLY A 90 -33.74 8.65 -1.13
CA GLY A 90 -33.44 9.77 -2.02
C GLY A 90 -34.69 10.44 -2.62
N GLU A 91 -35.88 10.12 -2.10
CA GLU A 91 -37.15 10.66 -2.57
C GLU A 91 -37.47 12.03 -1.95
N THR A 92 -36.89 12.33 -0.79
CA THR A 92 -37.10 13.59 -0.04
C THR A 92 -35.82 14.40 0.15
N ASP A 93 -35.96 15.71 0.29
CA ASP A 93 -34.84 16.63 0.52
C ASP A 93 -34.19 16.36 1.89
N SER A 94 -32.91 15.96 1.87
CA SER A 94 -32.10 15.63 3.06
C SER A 94 -31.08 16.72 3.43
N THR A 95 -31.23 17.93 2.89
CA THR A 95 -30.30 19.06 3.12
C THR A 95 -30.18 19.41 4.61
N GLU A 96 -31.30 19.45 5.34
CA GLU A 96 -31.30 19.78 6.76
C GLU A 96 -30.55 18.71 7.59
N ALA A 97 -30.70 17.44 7.23
CA ALA A 97 -30.03 16.34 7.91
C ALA A 97 -28.51 16.34 7.68
N LEU A 98 -28.06 16.76 6.48
CA LEU A 98 -26.65 16.94 6.17
C LEU A 98 -26.02 18.07 6.97
N MET A 99 -26.71 19.21 7.12
CA MET A 99 -26.21 20.34 7.93
C MET A 99 -26.08 20.00 9.42
N LYS A 100 -26.86 19.04 9.92
CA LYS A 100 -26.77 18.58 11.32
C LYS A 100 -25.63 17.57 11.56
N ALA A 101 -25.10 16.97 10.49
CA ALA A 101 -24.09 15.92 10.55
C ALA A 101 -22.64 16.42 10.43
N VAL A 102 -22.45 17.71 10.15
CA VAL A 102 -21.14 18.39 9.97
C VAL A 102 -20.94 19.45 11.03
#